data_AF-A0A226N271-F1
#
_entry.id   AF-A0A226N271-F1
#
_cell.length_a   1.000
_cell.length_b   1.000
_cell.length_c   1.000
_cell.angle_alpha   90.00
_cell.angle_beta   90.00
_cell.angle_gamma   90.00
#
_symmetry.space_group_name_H-M   'P 1'
#
loop_
_entity.id
_entity.type
_entity.pdbx_description
1 polymer ?
#
loop_
_entity_poly.entity_id
_entity_poly.type
_entity_poly.pdbx_seq_one_letter_code
_entity_poly.pdbx_strand_id
1 'polypeptide(L)'
;MIVGRSQLDKDSEEWQKLNYDIYTLRQTRKEVRSRWKHILEDLGFQKEADSLLSVTKLSIVSDSQNMSKARDILLKLSEETNIFPTSWELSERYLFVVDRLIALDAADEFFKLASVVYPKRASVERVDEKHVPAATP
;
A
#
# COMPACT_ATOMS: atom_id res chain seq x y z
N MET A 1 -47.65 16.12 -0.70
CA MET A 1 -47.10 15.26 0.38
C MET A 1 -45.65 14.97 0.04
N ILE A 2 -44.71 15.76 0.55
CA ILE A 2 -43.27 15.50 0.36
C ILE A 2 -42.87 14.58 1.50
N VAL A 3 -42.73 13.29 1.20
CA VAL A 3 -42.25 12.29 2.16
C VAL A 3 -40.82 12.67 2.52
N GLY A 4 -40.63 13.15 3.75
CA GLY A 4 -39.32 13.38 4.34
C GLY A 4 -38.57 12.05 4.46
N ARG A 5 -37.82 11.71 3.42
CA ARG A 5 -36.94 10.52 3.35
C ARG A 5 -35.63 10.69 4.13
N SER A 6 -35.53 11.70 4.99
CA SER A 6 -34.24 12.15 5.56
C SER A 6 -34.02 11.71 7.02
N GLN A 7 -35.01 11.10 7.67
CA GLN A 7 -34.99 10.89 9.13
C GLN A 7 -35.08 9.45 9.63
N LEU A 8 -35.20 8.44 8.76
CA LEU A 8 -35.30 7.03 9.19
C LEU A 8 -34.06 6.18 8.88
N ASP A 9 -32.99 6.76 8.31
CA ASP A 9 -31.87 5.99 7.72
C ASP A 9 -30.52 6.17 8.45
N LYS A 10 -30.55 6.63 9.70
CA LYS A 10 -29.33 6.78 10.54
C LYS A 10 -29.13 5.64 11.54
N ASP A 11 -30.20 4.90 11.85
CA ASP A 11 -30.18 3.72 12.74
C ASP A 11 -30.27 2.39 11.96
N SER A 12 -30.24 2.45 10.62
CA SER A 12 -30.16 1.25 9.79
C SER A 12 -28.80 0.59 9.93
N GLU A 13 -28.77 -0.73 10.08
CA GLU A 13 -27.53 -1.53 10.09
C GLU A 13 -26.68 -1.25 8.84
N GLU A 14 -27.31 -0.89 7.71
CA GLU A 14 -26.62 -0.50 6.48
C GLU A 14 -25.85 0.82 6.63
N TRP A 15 -26.42 1.81 7.33
CA TRP A 15 -25.75 3.08 7.60
C TRP A 15 -24.56 2.89 8.55
N GLN A 16 -24.76 2.09 9.60
CA GLN A 16 -23.69 1.75 10.55
C GLN A 16 -22.55 0.99 9.86
N LYS A 17 -22.90 0.00 9.03
CA LYS A 17 -21.93 -0.76 8.21
C LYS A 17 -21.17 0.15 7.27
N LEU A 18 -21.86 1.05 6.56
CA LEU A 18 -21.21 1.98 5.64
C LEU A 18 -20.28 2.97 6.36
N ASN A 19 -20.67 3.46 7.53
CA ASN A 19 -19.81 4.31 8.34
C ASN A 19 -18.58 3.55 8.87
N TYR A 20 -18.76 2.28 9.27
CA TYR A 20 -17.66 1.39 9.65
C TYR A 20 -16.71 1.10 8.48
N ASP A 21 -17.24 0.86 7.29
CA ASP A 21 -16.45 0.63 6.07
C ASP A 21 -15.68 1.90 5.68
N ILE A 22 -16.30 3.08 5.75
CA ILE A 22 -15.62 4.37 5.55
C ILE A 22 -14.50 4.57 6.58
N TYR A 23 -14.76 4.27 7.85
CA TYR A 23 -13.76 4.39 8.91
C TYR A 23 -12.57 3.46 8.65
N THR A 24 -12.85 2.19 8.36
CA THR A 24 -11.84 1.17 8.05
C THR A 24 -11.00 1.60 6.85
N LEU A 25 -11.63 2.03 5.74
CA LEU A 25 -10.93 2.51 4.56
C LEU A 25 -10.02 3.73 4.85
N ARG A 26 -10.49 4.67 5.69
CA ARG A 26 -9.68 5.82 6.12
C ARG A 26 -8.48 5.38 6.96
N GLN A 27 -8.67 4.39 7.83
CA GLN A 27 -7.60 3.89 8.67
C GLN A 27 -6.55 3.14 7.86
N THR A 28 -6.97 2.29 6.93
CA THR A 28 -6.07 1.62 5.99
C THR A 28 -5.28 2.63 5.16
N ARG A 29 -5.91 3.71 4.69
CA ARG A 29 -5.23 4.81 3.99
C ARG A 29 -4.15 5.48 4.84
N LYS A 30 -4.45 5.76 6.11
CA LYS A 30 -3.50 6.36 7.05
C LYS A 30 -2.33 5.44 7.31
N GLU A 31 -2.61 4.15 7.50
CA GLU A 31 -1.58 3.15 7.74
C GLU A 31 -0.63 3.02 6.55
N VAL A 32 -1.15 2.82 5.34
CA VAL A 32 -0.31 2.74 4.12
C VAL A 32 0.51 4.01 3.96
N ARG A 33 -0.09 5.20 4.13
CA ARG A 33 0.65 6.47 4.08
C ARG A 33 1.76 6.52 5.12
N SER A 34 1.52 6.06 6.34
CA SER A 34 2.51 6.05 7.41
C SER A 34 3.68 5.11 7.09
N ARG A 35 3.40 3.92 6.54
CA ARG A 35 4.43 2.96 6.13
C ARG A 35 5.31 3.51 5.01
N TRP A 36 4.69 4.14 4.02
CA TRP A 36 5.41 4.81 2.94
C TRP A 36 6.26 5.98 3.45
N LYS A 37 5.71 6.79 4.36
CA LYS A 37 6.44 7.90 4.97
C LYS A 37 7.68 7.42 5.70
N HIS A 38 7.56 6.34 6.47
CA HIS A 38 8.67 5.75 7.20
C HIS A 38 9.81 5.31 6.27
N ILE A 39 9.51 4.63 5.16
CA ILE A 39 10.54 4.24 4.18
C ILE A 39 11.17 5.46 3.51
N LEU A 40 10.38 6.48 3.17
CA LEU A 40 10.91 7.72 2.59
C LEU A 40 11.84 8.44 3.58
N GLU A 41 11.50 8.43 4.87
CA GLU A 41 12.35 8.97 5.93
C GLU A 41 13.68 8.21 6.04
N ASP A 42 13.64 6.88 5.96
CA ASP A 42 14.84 6.03 5.99
C ASP A 42 15.75 6.22 4.75
N LEU A 43 15.17 6.57 3.60
CA LEU A 43 15.91 6.99 2.40
C LEU A 43 16.53 8.39 2.51
N GLY A 44 16.18 9.16 3.54
CA GLY A 44 16.67 10.53 3.74
C GLY A 44 15.70 11.63 3.28
N PHE A 45 14.51 11.30 2.78
CA PHE A 45 13.48 12.28 2.39
C PHE A 45 12.68 12.84 3.57
N GLN A 46 13.25 13.00 4.76
CA GLN A 46 12.49 13.36 5.96
C GLN A 46 11.66 14.65 5.82
N LYS A 47 12.19 15.66 5.12
CA LYS A 47 11.51 16.94 4.88
C LYS A 47 10.54 16.91 3.71
N GLU A 48 10.71 15.96 2.79
CA GLU A 48 10.00 15.89 1.51
C GLU A 48 8.98 14.76 1.46
N ALA A 49 9.03 13.81 2.39
CA ALA A 49 8.16 12.64 2.43
C ALA A 49 6.68 13.01 2.39
N ASP A 50 6.27 14.04 3.15
CA ASP A 50 4.88 14.51 3.12
C ASP A 50 4.48 15.15 1.79
N SER A 51 5.43 15.80 1.10
CA SER A 51 5.23 16.37 -0.24
C SER A 51 5.19 15.28 -1.31
N LEU A 52 6.03 14.25 -1.22
CA LEU A 52 6.03 13.11 -2.14
C LEU A 52 4.73 12.31 -2.01
N LEU A 53 4.22 12.16 -0.79
CA LEU A 53 2.94 11.49 -0.52
C LEU A 53 1.71 12.38 -0.78
N SER A 54 1.90 13.67 -1.06
CA SER A 54 0.83 14.61 -1.39
C SER A 54 0.60 14.64 -2.89
N VAL A 55 -0.35 13.82 -3.35
CA VAL A 55 -0.80 13.83 -4.75
C VAL A 55 -1.92 14.85 -4.90
N THR A 56 -1.65 15.94 -5.62
CA THR A 56 -2.65 16.95 -5.97
C THR A 56 -3.05 16.78 -7.43
N LYS A 57 -4.21 17.32 -7.84
CA LYS A 57 -4.65 17.23 -9.25
C LYS A 57 -3.64 17.82 -10.24
N LEU A 58 -2.79 18.75 -9.79
CA LEU A 58 -1.74 19.35 -10.59
C LEU A 58 -0.56 18.39 -10.81
N SER A 59 -0.18 17.59 -9.80
CA SER A 59 0.90 16.62 -9.94
C SER A 59 0.54 15.45 -10.85
N ILE A 60 -0.75 15.18 -11.03
CA ILE A 60 -1.28 14.13 -11.92
C ILE A 60 -1.06 14.51 -13.40
N VAL A 61 -1.14 15.80 -13.73
CA VAL A 61 -1.13 16.29 -15.11
C VAL A 61 0.30 16.60 -15.60
N SER A 62 1.25 16.87 -14.71
CA SER A 62 2.58 17.36 -15.09
C SER A 62 3.64 16.28 -15.30
N ASP A 63 3.59 15.15 -14.59
CA ASP A 63 4.77 14.27 -14.44
C ASP A 63 4.64 12.86 -15.03
N SER A 64 3.56 12.51 -15.71
CA SER A 64 3.21 11.12 -16.09
C SER A 64 4.08 10.44 -17.17
N GLN A 65 5.38 10.75 -17.27
CA GLN A 65 6.29 10.22 -18.27
C GLN A 65 6.69 8.75 -18.01
N ASN A 66 6.70 8.29 -16.75
CA ASN A 66 7.17 6.95 -16.39
C ASN A 66 6.05 6.03 -15.88
N MET A 67 4.78 6.32 -16.20
CA MET A 67 3.62 5.62 -15.64
C MET A 67 3.61 4.11 -15.87
N SER A 68 4.13 3.61 -17.00
CA SER A 68 4.19 2.15 -17.22
C SER A 68 5.17 1.49 -16.25
N LYS A 69 6.39 2.05 -16.13
CA LYS A 69 7.41 1.57 -15.19
C LYS A 69 6.95 1.74 -13.74
N ALA A 70 6.27 2.83 -13.42
CA ALA A 70 5.68 3.06 -12.11
C ALA A 70 4.65 1.99 -11.76
N ARG A 71 3.83 1.58 -12.74
CA ARG A 71 2.84 0.52 -12.55
C ARG A 71 3.51 -0.83 -12.29
N ASP A 72 4.56 -1.15 -13.04
CA ASP A 72 5.31 -2.41 -12.87
C ASP A 72 5.97 -2.48 -11.49
N ILE A 73 6.62 -1.39 -11.05
CA ILE A 73 7.23 -1.31 -9.71
C ILE A 73 6.15 -1.39 -8.63
N LEU A 74 5.03 -0.69 -8.78
CA LEU A 74 3.94 -0.70 -7.81
C LEU A 74 3.33 -2.11 -7.68
N LEU A 75 3.15 -2.82 -8.80
CA LEU A 75 2.68 -4.21 -8.82
C LEU A 75 3.67 -5.11 -8.09
N LYS A 76 4.95 -5.04 -8.45
CA LYS A 76 6.03 -5.81 -7.80
C LYS A 76 6.09 -5.55 -6.30
N LEU A 77 5.93 -4.29 -5.89
CA LEU A 77 5.92 -3.87 -4.49
C LEU A 77 4.73 -4.45 -3.72
N SER A 78 3.56 -4.57 -4.35
CA SER A 78 2.41 -5.27 -3.76
C SER A 78 2.57 -6.80 -3.73
N GLU A 79 3.33 -7.35 -4.68
CA GLU A 79 3.58 -8.78 -4.80
C GLU A 79 4.67 -9.28 -3.86
N GLU A 80 5.72 -8.50 -3.60
CA GLU A 80 6.90 -8.92 -2.84
C GLU A 80 6.94 -8.35 -1.41
N THR A 81 6.15 -7.31 -1.12
CA THR A 81 6.13 -6.67 0.20
C THR A 81 4.74 -6.65 0.80
N ASN A 82 4.65 -6.58 2.12
CA ASN A 82 3.37 -6.44 2.85
C ASN A 82 3.09 -4.97 3.20
N ILE A 83 3.66 -4.02 2.47
CA ILE A 83 3.44 -2.59 2.68
C ILE A 83 1.98 -2.20 2.40
N PHE A 84 1.35 -2.88 1.46
CA PHE A 84 -0.08 -2.82 1.19
C PHE A 84 -0.82 -3.95 1.93
N PRO A 85 -1.94 -3.66 2.59
CA PRO A 85 -2.79 -4.69 3.18
C PRO A 85 -3.46 -5.55 2.09
N THR A 86 -3.82 -6.79 2.45
CA THR A 86 -4.30 -7.84 1.53
C THR A 86 -5.57 -7.50 0.76
N SER A 87 -6.39 -6.58 1.29
CA SER A 87 -7.64 -6.11 0.67
C SER A 87 -7.50 -4.74 0.00
N TRP A 88 -6.27 -4.29 -0.26
CA TRP A 88 -6.00 -2.98 -0.83
C TRP A 88 -6.07 -3.00 -2.36
N GLU A 89 -6.94 -2.18 -2.93
CA GLU A 89 -6.98 -1.95 -4.37
C GLU A 89 -5.92 -0.90 -4.77
N LEU A 90 -5.14 -1.20 -5.81
CA LEU A 90 -4.05 -0.35 -6.31
C LEU A 90 -4.59 1.02 -6.75
N SER A 91 -4.59 1.97 -5.82
CA SER A 91 -5.06 3.33 -6.09
C SER A 91 -4.09 4.08 -6.99
N GLU A 92 -4.61 4.74 -8.03
CA GLU A 92 -3.87 5.62 -8.94
C GLU A 92 -2.99 6.64 -8.21
N ARG A 93 -3.34 7.03 -6.98
CA ARG A 93 -2.53 7.92 -6.15
C ARG A 93 -1.09 7.42 -5.98
N TYR A 94 -0.89 6.15 -5.65
CA TYR A 94 0.45 5.63 -5.38
C TYR A 94 1.26 5.45 -6.67
N LEU A 95 0.58 5.33 -7.81
CA LEU A 95 1.23 5.33 -9.12
C LEU A 95 2.02 6.63 -9.34
N PHE A 96 1.43 7.79 -9.04
CA PHE A 96 2.13 9.08 -9.14
C PHE A 96 3.27 9.23 -8.15
N VAL A 97 3.15 8.63 -6.96
CA VAL A 97 4.24 8.65 -5.98
C VAL A 97 5.43 7.83 -6.50
N VAL A 98 5.19 6.64 -7.06
CA VAL A 98 6.25 5.81 -7.65
C VAL A 98 6.85 6.47 -8.88
N ASP A 99 6.04 7.05 -9.76
CA ASP A 99 6.50 7.78 -10.94
C ASP A 99 7.46 8.91 -10.56
N ARG A 100 7.14 9.67 -9.51
CA ARG A 100 8.05 10.69 -8.96
C ARG A 100 9.30 10.10 -8.34
N LEU A 101 9.21 8.95 -7.65
CA LEU A 101 10.39 8.25 -7.14
C LEU A 101 11.30 7.75 -8.28
N ILE A 102 10.74 7.37 -9.43
CA ILE A 102 11.51 7.02 -10.62
C ILE A 102 12.23 8.25 -11.16
N ALA A 103 11.56 9.41 -11.24
CA ALA A 103 12.17 10.65 -11.68
C ALA A 103 13.31 11.13 -10.74
N LEU A 104 13.26 10.75 -9.47
CA LEU A 104 14.30 11.02 -8.46
C LEU A 104 15.35 9.90 -8.35
N ASP A 105 15.28 8.86 -9.19
CA ASP A 105 16.13 7.66 -9.14
C ASP A 105 16.13 6.92 -7.78
N ALA A 106 15.06 7.10 -7.00
CA ALA A 106 14.90 6.54 -5.65
C ALA A 106 13.96 5.33 -5.60
N ALA A 107 13.31 4.97 -6.72
CA ALA A 107 12.31 3.91 -6.75
C ALA A 107 12.88 2.52 -6.40
N ASP A 108 14.08 2.20 -6.89
CA ASP A 108 14.72 0.91 -6.61
C ASP A 108 15.18 0.79 -5.15
N GLU A 109 15.68 1.87 -4.56
CA GLU A 109 16.05 1.92 -3.15
C GLU A 109 14.82 1.83 -2.24
N PHE A 110 13.74 2.53 -2.61
CA PHE A 110 12.45 2.43 -1.93
C PHE A 110 11.94 0.99 -1.92
N PHE A 111 12.01 0.31 -3.06
CA PHE A 111 11.62 -1.10 -3.16
C PHE A 111 12.47 -1.99 -2.25
N LYS A 112 13.81 -1.83 -2.27
CA LYS A 112 14.71 -2.61 -1.41
C LYS A 112 14.39 -2.44 0.07
N LEU A 113 14.20 -1.20 0.54
CA LEU A 113 13.83 -0.94 1.92
C LEU A 113 12.44 -1.48 2.25
N ALA A 114 11.45 -1.31 1.36
CA ALA A 114 10.11 -1.88 1.54
C ALA A 114 10.16 -3.40 1.75
N SER A 115 10.99 -4.11 0.99
CA SER A 115 11.18 -5.55 1.13
C SER A 115 11.84 -5.97 2.45
N VAL A 116 12.70 -5.13 3.01
CA VAL A 116 13.37 -5.38 4.30
C VAL A 116 12.48 -5.04 5.49
N VAL A 117 11.78 -3.89 5.43
CA VAL A 117 10.94 -3.37 6.52
C VAL A 117 9.58 -4.06 6.56
N TYR A 118 9.01 -4.35 5.39
CA TYR A 118 7.73 -5.04 5.24
C TYR A 118 7.85 -6.29 4.37
N PRO A 119 8.64 -7.29 4.79
CA PRO A 119 8.78 -8.52 4.03
C PRO A 119 7.41 -9.18 3.90
N LYS A 120 6.99 -9.47 2.67
CA LYS A 120 5.90 -10.42 2.50
C LYS A 120 6.49 -11.75 2.89
N ARG A 121 5.96 -12.37 3.95
CA ARG A 121 6.44 -13.69 4.39
C ARG A 121 6.37 -14.59 3.16
N ALA A 122 7.51 -14.83 2.52
CA ALA A 122 7.66 -15.98 1.66
C ALA A 122 7.23 -17.13 2.55
N SER A 123 6.15 -17.80 2.18
CA SER A 123 5.84 -19.11 2.67
C SER A 123 7.17 -19.85 2.71
N VAL A 124 7.68 -20.05 3.93
CA VAL A 124 8.86 -20.86 4.17
C VAL A 124 8.48 -22.21 3.59
N GLU A 125 8.91 -22.47 2.37
CA GLU A 125 8.97 -23.81 1.83
C GLU A 125 9.78 -24.60 2.84
N ARG A 126 9.08 -25.43 3.62
CA ARG A 126 9.70 -26.47 4.42
C ARG A 126 10.28 -27.49 3.45
N VAL A 127 11.44 -27.19 2.88
CA VAL A 127 12.30 -28.22 2.30
C VAL A 127 13.24 -28.68 3.42
N ASP A 128 12.69 -29.49 4.33
CA ASP A 128 13.51 -30.35 5.19
C ASP A 128 13.31 -31.78 4.68
N GLU A 129 14.00 -32.08 3.57
CA GLU A 129 14.32 -33.44 3.20
C GLU A 129 15.62 -33.83 3.90
N LYS A 130 15.53 -34.58 5.00
CA LYS A 130 16.58 -35.53 5.40
C LYS A 130 15.98 -36.88 5.82
N HIS A 131 16.10 -37.78 4.86
CA HIS A 131 16.01 -39.23 4.94
C HIS A 131 17.01 -39.81 5.95
N VAL A 132 16.61 -40.83 6.71
CA VAL A 132 17.27 -42.15 6.98
C VAL A 132 16.78 -42.74 8.33
N PRO A 133 16.56 -44.08 8.41
CA PRO A 133 15.61 -44.73 9.31
C PRO A 133 16.25 -45.24 10.61
N ALA A 134 15.47 -45.27 11.69
CA ALA A 134 15.88 -45.93 12.93
C ALA A 134 15.24 -47.31 13.01
N ALA A 135 16.07 -48.32 12.75
CA ALA A 135 15.79 -49.71 13.04
C ALA A 135 15.66 -49.96 14.55
N THR A 136 14.87 -50.98 14.85
CA THR A 136 14.53 -51.61 16.13
C THR A 136 15.75 -51.97 17.00
N PRO A 137 15.49 -52.21 18.29
CA PRO A 137 15.54 -53.59 18.76
C PRO A 137 14.23 -54.08 19.41
#